data_AF-A0A671Q3X8-F1
#
_entry.id   AF-A0A671Q3X8-F1
#
_cell.length_a   1.000
_cell.length_b   1.000
_cell.length_c   1.000
_cell.angle_alpha   90.00
_cell.angle_beta   90.00
_cell.angle_gamma   90.00
#
_symmetry.space_group_name_H-M   'P 1'
#
loop_
_entity.id
_entity.type
_entity.pdbx_description
1 polymer ?
#
loop_
_entity_poly.entity_id
_entity_poly.type
_entity_poly.pdbx_seq_one_letter_code
_entity_poly.pdbx_strand_id
1 'polypeptide(L)'
;KSLIPPKILHYLDIYHFLVLHVVYAYVSQEEAIPELEIDVDELLDMENDVDRAARVKELLVDCYKPTEEFVAELLDKIRGMQKLSTPQKK
;
A
#
# COMPACT_ATOMS: atom_id res chain seq x y z
N LYS A 1 6.81 -18.87 -21.99
CA LYS A 1 5.92 -17.98 -21.22
C LYS A 1 6.68 -17.57 -19.97
N SER A 2 7.23 -16.36 -19.92
CA SER A 2 7.94 -15.91 -18.72
C SER A 2 6.93 -15.84 -17.57
N LEU A 3 7.15 -16.66 -16.55
CA LEU A 3 6.35 -16.64 -15.33
C LEU A 3 6.79 -15.39 -14.56
N ILE A 4 5.91 -14.40 -14.43
CA ILE A 4 6.19 -13.24 -13.59
C ILE A 4 6.38 -13.79 -12.16
N PRO A 5 7.52 -13.53 -11.50
CA PRO A 5 7.73 -14.04 -10.16
C PRO A 5 6.66 -13.47 -9.21
N PRO A 6 6.16 -14.28 -8.26
CA PRO A 6 5.01 -13.92 -7.43
C PRO A 6 5.18 -12.59 -6.69
N LYS A 7 6.41 -12.23 -6.31
CA LYS A 7 6.71 -10.92 -5.70
C LYS A 7 6.32 -9.73 -6.58
N ILE A 8 6.56 -9.81 -7.89
CA ILE A 8 6.22 -8.73 -8.84
C ILE A 8 4.70 -8.61 -9.00
N LEU A 9 3.97 -9.73 -9.00
CA LEU A 9 2.50 -9.71 -9.06
C LEU A 9 1.88 -9.05 -7.81
N HIS A 10 2.42 -9.32 -6.62
CA HIS A 10 1.95 -8.69 -5.39
C HIS A 10 2.31 -7.22 -5.29
N TYR A 11 3.50 -6.83 -5.77
CA TYR A 11 3.87 -5.42 -5.89
C TYR A 11 2.89 -4.67 -6.78
N LEU A 12 2.56 -5.24 -7.95
CA LEU A 12 1.55 -4.69 -8.85
C LEU A 12 0.15 -4.63 -8.20
N ASP A 13 -0.21 -5.59 -7.34
CA ASP A 13 -1.49 -5.60 -6.63
C ASP A 13 -1.61 -4.46 -5.61
N ILE A 14 -0.53 -4.20 -4.86
CA ILE A 14 -0.44 -3.06 -3.93
C ILE A 14 -0.49 -1.75 -4.71
N TYR A 15 0.32 -1.62 -5.76
CA TYR A 15 0.33 -0.43 -6.61
C TYR A 15 -1.04 -0.16 -7.24
N HIS A 16 -1.70 -1.20 -7.77
CA HIS A 16 -3.01 -1.06 -8.36
C HIS A 16 -4.04 -0.61 -7.33
N PHE A 17 -4.00 -1.19 -6.12
CA PHE A 17 -4.86 -0.77 -5.03
C PHE A 17 -4.65 0.69 -4.63
N LEU A 18 -3.39 1.11 -4.44
CA LEU A 18 -3.02 2.48 -4.11
C LEU A 18 -3.57 3.46 -5.14
N VAL A 19 -3.28 3.20 -6.43
CA VAL A 19 -3.74 4.05 -7.53
C VAL A 19 -5.26 4.05 -7.61
N LEU A 20 -5.91 2.90 -7.56
CA LEU A 20 -7.36 2.81 -7.70
C LEU A 20 -8.09 3.54 -6.56
N HIS A 21 -7.63 3.36 -5.32
CA HIS A 21 -8.24 3.98 -4.16
C HIS A 21 -8.06 5.51 -4.19
N VAL A 22 -6.85 5.99 -4.47
CA VAL A 22 -6.57 7.43 -4.59
C VAL A 22 -7.35 8.04 -5.75
N VAL A 23 -7.25 7.49 -6.96
CA VAL A 23 -7.98 8.00 -8.13
C VAL A 23 -9.49 8.02 -7.86
N TYR A 24 -10.05 6.96 -7.30
CA TYR A 24 -11.48 6.92 -6.97
C TYR A 24 -11.87 8.00 -5.94
N ALA A 25 -11.10 8.15 -4.86
CA ALA A 25 -11.38 9.11 -3.80
C ALA A 25 -11.33 10.58 -4.28
N TYR A 26 -10.45 10.90 -5.24
CA TYR A 26 -10.26 12.26 -5.74
C TYR A 26 -11.10 12.58 -6.99
N VAL A 27 -11.21 11.66 -7.96
CA VAL A 27 -12.06 11.84 -9.15
C VAL A 27 -13.53 11.93 -8.75
N SER A 28 -14.00 11.12 -7.80
CA SER A 28 -15.40 11.18 -7.35
C SER A 28 -15.76 12.50 -6.65
N GLN A 29 -14.77 13.32 -6.29
CA GLN A 29 -14.97 14.60 -5.60
C GLN A 29 -14.54 15.81 -6.45
N GLU A 30 -14.20 15.59 -7.73
CA GLU A 30 -13.67 16.61 -8.65
C GLU A 30 -12.43 17.36 -8.09
N GLU A 31 -11.67 16.70 -7.22
CA GLU A 31 -10.45 17.27 -6.62
C GLU A 31 -9.20 16.84 -7.39
N ALA A 32 -8.16 17.68 -7.33
CA ALA A 32 -6.85 17.32 -7.84
C ALA A 32 -6.29 16.13 -7.05
N ILE A 33 -5.75 15.14 -7.77
CA ILE A 33 -5.04 14.02 -7.17
C ILE A 33 -3.75 14.56 -6.55
N PRO A 34 -3.48 14.29 -5.24
CA PRO A 34 -2.24 14.72 -4.61
C PRO A 34 -1.05 13.93 -5.17
N GLU A 35 0.11 14.58 -5.23
CA GLU A 35 1.38 13.91 -5.50
C GLU A 35 1.81 13.14 -4.23
N LEU A 36 1.40 11.88 -4.14
CA LEU A 36 1.67 11.00 -3.02
C LEU A 36 2.69 9.92 -3.42
N GLU A 37 3.79 9.83 -2.69
CA GLU A 37 4.80 8.78 -2.84
C GLU A 37 4.77 7.86 -1.62
N ILE A 38 4.43 6.59 -1.82
CA ILE A 38 4.46 5.56 -0.78
C ILE A 38 5.58 4.58 -1.14
N ASP A 39 6.62 4.54 -0.30
CA ASP A 39 7.68 3.55 -0.42
C ASP A 39 7.19 2.20 0.14
N VAL A 40 6.87 1.29 -0.78
CA VAL A 40 6.39 -0.05 -0.43
C VAL A 40 7.51 -0.90 0.19
N ASP A 41 8.77 -0.70 -0.21
CA ASP A 41 9.90 -1.44 0.34
C ASP A 41 10.20 -0.98 1.78
N GLU A 42 10.12 0.33 2.07
CA GLU A 42 10.22 0.86 3.44
C GLU A 42 9.15 0.24 4.35
N LEU A 43 7.89 0.21 3.90
CA LEU A 43 6.80 -0.38 4.67
C LEU A 43 6.93 -1.91 4.82
N LEU A 44 7.53 -2.60 3.84
CA LEU A 44 7.77 -4.04 3.92
C LEU A 44 8.91 -4.39 4.89
N ASP A 45 9.89 -3.51 5.08
CA ASP A 45 11.02 -3.69 6.00
C ASP A 45 10.62 -3.45 7.47
N MET A 46 9.57 -2.66 7.71
CA MET A 46 9.04 -2.41 9.05
C MET A 46 8.43 -3.67 9.70
N GLU A 47 8.83 -3.94 10.95
CA GLU A 47 8.35 -5.11 11.70
C GLU A 47 6.93 -4.93 12.26
N ASN A 48 6.58 -3.73 12.74
CA ASN A 48 5.30 -3.49 13.41
C ASN A 48 4.26 -2.83 12.50
N ASP A 49 3.00 -3.27 12.63
CA ASP A 49 1.87 -2.63 11.95
C ASP A 49 1.60 -1.22 12.50
N VAL A 50 1.95 -0.96 13.77
CA VAL A 50 1.79 0.37 14.40
C VAL A 50 2.70 1.40 13.73
N ASP A 51 3.97 1.05 13.52
CA ASP A 51 4.96 1.93 12.89
C ASP A 51 4.61 2.15 11.40
N ARG A 52 4.19 1.08 10.70
CA ARG A 52 3.66 1.20 9.33
C ARG A 52 2.44 2.11 9.25
N ALA A 53 1.48 1.95 10.16
CA ALA A 53 0.27 2.76 10.20
C ALA A 53 0.61 4.24 10.43
N ALA A 54 1.55 4.52 11.34
CA ALA A 54 2.03 5.87 11.60
C ALA A 54 2.67 6.47 10.35
N ARG A 55 3.55 5.71 9.68
CA ARG A 55 4.22 6.15 8.45
C ARG A 55 3.25 6.47 7.33
N VAL A 56 2.28 5.59 7.09
CA VAL A 56 1.23 5.81 6.08
C VAL A 56 0.37 7.04 6.44
N LYS A 57 0.03 7.23 7.71
CA LYS A 57 -0.71 8.42 8.16
C LYS A 57 0.06 9.72 7.96
N GLU A 58 1.38 9.72 8.15
CA GLU A 58 2.23 10.87 7.86
C GLU A 58 2.22 11.20 6.36
N LEU A 59 2.32 10.21 5.49
CA LEU A 59 2.25 10.42 4.03
C LEU A 59 0.88 10.94 3.59
N LEU A 60 -0.18 10.52 4.28
CA LEU A 60 -1.55 10.94 4.01
C LEU A 60 -1.95 12.24 4.74
N VAL A 61 -1.04 12.92 5.44
CA VAL A 61 -1.38 14.15 6.19
C VAL A 61 -1.91 15.25 5.28
N ASP A 62 -1.42 15.29 4.04
CA ASP A 62 -1.85 16.23 3.00
C ASP A 62 -3.12 15.76 2.25
N CYS A 63 -3.56 14.51 2.50
CA CYS A 63 -4.85 14.02 2.05
C CYS A 63 -5.91 14.43 3.07
N TYR A 64 -6.67 15.50 2.80
CA TYR A 64 -7.72 16.07 3.66
C TYR A 64 -8.98 15.18 3.81
N LYS A 65 -8.83 13.85 3.87
CA LYS A 65 -9.91 12.84 3.84
C LYS A 65 -9.76 11.81 4.97
N PRO A 66 -10.84 11.11 5.34
CA PRO A 66 -10.73 9.96 6.24
C PRO A 66 -9.85 8.89 5.59
N THR A 67 -8.71 8.61 6.21
CA THR A 67 -7.68 7.70 5.69
C THR A 67 -7.61 6.39 6.48
N GLU A 68 -8.44 6.22 7.51
CA GLU A 68 -8.38 5.06 8.41
C GLU A 68 -8.66 3.72 7.71
N GLU A 69 -9.68 3.68 6.84
CA GLU A 69 -10.04 2.47 6.08
C GLU A 69 -8.95 2.11 5.06
N PHE A 70 -8.41 3.13 4.38
CA PHE A 70 -7.27 2.97 3.47
C PHE A 70 -6.02 2.44 4.19
N VAL A 71 -5.69 3.00 5.35
CA VAL A 71 -4.55 2.55 6.17
C VAL A 71 -4.76 1.08 6.56
N ALA A 72 -5.95 0.69 7.01
CA ALA A 72 -6.24 -0.68 7.40
C ALA A 72 -6.10 -1.67 6.23
N GLU A 73 -6.65 -1.35 5.06
CA GLU A 73 -6.55 -2.21 3.87
C GLU A 73 -5.12 -2.30 3.32
N LEU A 74 -4.38 -1.19 3.32
CA LEU A 74 -2.98 -1.17 2.89
C LEU A 74 -2.12 -2.07 3.79
N LEU A 75 -2.31 -2.00 5.11
CA LEU A 75 -1.62 -2.86 6.06
C LEU A 75 -1.93 -4.35 5.83
N ASP A 76 -3.19 -4.70 5.56
CA ASP A 76 -3.57 -6.10 5.29
C ASP A 76 -2.88 -6.64 4.02
N LYS A 77 -2.81 -5.83 2.97
CA LYS A 77 -2.08 -6.16 1.73
C LYS A 77 -0.58 -6.34 1.96
N ILE A 78 0.06 -5.41 2.68
CA ILE A 78 1.50 -5.50 3.02
C ILE A 78 1.77 -6.75 3.86
N ARG A 79 0.91 -7.04 4.84
CA ARG A 79 1.01 -8.25 5.67
C ARG A 79 0.86 -9.53 4.85
N GLY A 80 -0.04 -9.54 3.87
CA GLY A 80 -0.17 -10.62 2.88
C GLY A 80 1.14 -10.86 2.11
N MET A 81 1.86 -9.79 1.77
CA MET A 81 3.10 -9.83 1.00
C MET A 81 4.32 -10.28 1.84
N GLN A 82 4.44 -9.88 3.11
CA GLN A 82 5.50 -10.36 4.02
C GLN A 82 5.45 -11.89 4.19
N LYS A 83 4.25 -12.48 4.27
CA LYS A 83 4.07 -13.95 4.39
C LYS A 83 4.54 -14.73 3.17
N LEU A 84 4.59 -14.11 2.00
CA LEU A 84 5.03 -14.72 0.74
C LEU A 84 6.52 -14.51 0.46
N SER A 85 7.14 -13.55 1.15
CA SER A 85 8.57 -13.22 1.00
C SER A 85 9.48 -14.05 1.90
N THR A 86 8.96 -14.62 2.99
CA THR A 86 9.68 -15.66 3.75
C THR A 86 9.71 -16.95 2.93
N PRO A 87 10.89 -17.52 2.62
CA PRO A 87 10.96 -18.85 2.02
C PRO A 87 10.21 -19.82 2.92
N GLN A 88 9.15 -20.45 2.40
CA GLN A 88 8.55 -21.61 3.07
C GLN A 88 9.64 -22.69 3.12
N LYS A 89 10.39 -22.75 4.23
CA LYS A 89 11.21 -23.93 4.52
C LYS A 89 10.25 -25.08 4.73
N LYS A 90 10.12 -25.92 3.70
CA LYS A 90 9.64 -27.30 3.80
C LYS A 90 10.75 -28.22 3.33
#